data_AF-A0A7X2NXU4-F1
#
_entry.id   AF-A0A7X2NXU4-F1
#
_cell.length_a   1.000
_cell.length_b   1.000
_cell.length_c   1.000
_cell.angle_alpha   90.00
_cell.angle_beta   90.00
_cell.angle_gamma   90.00
#
_symmetry.space_group_name_H-M   'P 1'
#
loop_
_entity.id
_entity.type
_entity.pdbx_description
1 polymer ?
#
loop_
_entity_poly.entity_id
_entity_poly.type
_entity_poly.pdbx_seq_one_letter_code
_entity_poly.pdbx_strand_id
1 'polypeptide(L)'
;MKIANPLNPVQVEFNELCDKGGGAGGGPARTKVQELLHQGSKKLNALAYDEISQHLKTFSSANPWHVCFAVGLGWGHLAKIDENFTAAAIEVLTDLDPAALSVAKTFHMERGPSPIEHSLRGGYLMFQRVKLPATLPDDLKMIGRAQERWLSPLVSPSMDRPKYIGSWNATAMFMVALFSKPALAATLTNREVMLPPGGPIFNGLKILHKAKILKTPPSGNELDDEAFEPGSIYENNALMAELLQGRQGWSMIDVHSGLYMLGTRYPQSKDWA
;
A
#
# COMPACT_ATOMS: atom_id res chain seq x y z
N MET A 1 4.79 -23.01 12.13
CA MET A 1 3.48 -22.33 12.06
C MET A 1 2.96 -22.48 10.64
N LYS A 2 1.66 -22.71 10.45
CA LYS A 2 1.06 -22.83 9.11
C LYS A 2 -0.06 -21.80 8.93
N ILE A 3 -0.19 -21.29 7.72
CA ILE A 3 -1.33 -20.51 7.27
C ILE A 3 -2.48 -21.49 7.04
N ALA A 4 -3.57 -21.33 7.81
CA ALA A 4 -4.80 -22.07 7.57
C ALA A 4 -5.46 -21.58 6.28
N ASN A 5 -5.96 -22.53 5.47
CA ASN A 5 -6.65 -22.32 4.19
C ASN A 5 -5.86 -21.38 3.25
N PRO A 6 -4.69 -21.81 2.75
CA PRO A 6 -3.91 -21.00 1.82
C PRO A 6 -4.69 -20.78 0.51
N LEU A 7 -4.70 -19.54 0.02
CA LEU A 7 -5.50 -19.11 -1.14
C LEU A 7 -4.70 -19.03 -2.44
N ASN A 8 -3.40 -18.75 -2.34
CA ASN A 8 -2.52 -18.52 -3.48
C ASN A 8 -1.22 -19.33 -3.37
N PRO A 9 -0.47 -19.49 -4.48
CA PRO A 9 0.79 -20.23 -4.52
C PRO A 9 1.80 -19.79 -3.46
N VAL A 10 1.90 -18.48 -3.18
CA VAL A 10 2.84 -17.94 -2.19
C VAL A 10 2.54 -18.48 -0.78
N GLN A 11 1.27 -18.53 -0.39
CA GLN A 11 0.85 -19.07 0.91
C GLN A 11 1.05 -20.58 1.01
N VAL A 12 0.82 -21.32 -0.09
CA VAL A 12 1.05 -22.77 -0.16
C VAL A 12 2.53 -23.07 0.00
N GLU A 13 3.38 -22.45 -0.80
CA GLU A 13 4.83 -22.68 -0.75
C GLU A 13 5.43 -22.23 0.60
N PHE A 14 4.92 -21.15 1.20
CA PHE A 14 5.32 -20.76 2.54
C PHE A 14 5.04 -21.86 3.59
N ASN A 15 3.90 -22.53 3.51
CA ASN A 15 3.57 -23.65 4.40
C ASN A 15 4.56 -24.81 4.20
N GLU A 16 4.94 -25.11 2.95
CA GLU A 16 5.94 -26.14 2.67
C GLU A 16 7.33 -25.78 3.21
N LEU A 17 7.73 -24.51 3.10
CA LEU A 17 8.98 -24.04 3.70
C LEU A 17 8.94 -24.18 5.22
N CYS A 18 7.81 -23.86 5.85
CA CYS A 18 7.62 -24.05 7.29
C CYS A 18 7.72 -25.53 7.70
N ASP A 19 7.27 -26.47 6.87
CA ASP A 19 7.41 -27.91 7.13
C ASP A 19 8.85 -28.40 7.01
N LYS A 20 9.58 -27.86 6.03
CA LYS A 20 11.01 -28.18 5.83
C LYS A 20 11.91 -27.59 6.92
N GLY A 21 11.49 -26.49 7.54
CA GLY A 21 12.26 -25.80 8.58
C GLY A 21 13.59 -25.24 8.06
N GLY A 22 14.66 -25.42 8.84
CA GLY A 22 16.03 -25.01 8.47
C GLY A 22 16.41 -23.56 8.82
N GLY A 23 15.53 -22.84 9.51
CA GLY A 23 15.75 -21.49 10.02
C GLY A 23 15.75 -21.40 11.55
N ALA A 24 15.81 -20.17 12.06
CA ALA A 24 15.84 -19.91 13.49
C ALA A 24 14.57 -20.44 14.19
N GLY A 25 14.74 -21.05 15.37
CA GLY A 25 13.63 -21.58 16.17
C GLY A 25 12.80 -22.67 15.47
N GLY A 26 13.37 -23.37 14.48
CA GLY A 26 12.68 -24.40 13.70
C GLY A 26 11.76 -23.85 12.60
N GLY A 27 11.76 -22.53 12.36
CA GLY A 27 11.04 -21.91 11.24
C GLY A 27 11.72 -22.13 9.90
N PRO A 28 11.15 -21.62 8.78
CA PRO A 28 11.77 -21.70 7.47
C PRO A 28 13.05 -20.86 7.39
N ALA A 29 13.98 -21.26 6.52
CA ALA A 29 15.19 -20.47 6.25
C ALA A 29 14.83 -19.08 5.66
N ARG A 30 15.35 -18.00 6.27
CA ARG A 30 15.05 -16.62 5.88
C ARG A 30 15.29 -16.34 4.39
N THR A 31 16.39 -16.83 3.83
CA THR A 31 16.73 -16.62 2.42
C THR A 31 15.72 -17.27 1.47
N LYS A 32 15.11 -18.41 1.85
CA LYS A 32 14.05 -19.05 1.08
C LYS A 32 12.74 -18.28 1.15
N VAL A 33 12.42 -17.72 2.30
CA VAL A 33 11.25 -16.83 2.45
C VAL A 33 11.44 -15.55 1.64
N GLN A 34 12.62 -14.92 1.68
CA GLN A 34 12.92 -13.74 0.85
C GLN A 34 12.81 -14.05 -0.65
N GLU A 35 13.28 -15.22 -1.09
CA GLU A 35 13.12 -15.69 -2.48
C GLU A 35 11.64 -15.82 -2.85
N LEU A 36 10.87 -16.53 -2.03
CA LEU A 36 9.43 -16.72 -2.23
C LEU A 36 8.68 -15.39 -2.34
N LEU A 37 8.93 -14.45 -1.42
CA LEU A 37 8.28 -13.14 -1.44
C LEU A 37 8.67 -12.33 -2.69
N HIS A 38 9.94 -12.42 -3.13
CA HIS A 38 10.38 -11.75 -4.35
C HIS A 38 9.73 -12.36 -5.61
N GLN A 39 9.61 -13.68 -5.71
CA GLN A 39 8.92 -14.28 -6.86
C GLN A 39 7.42 -13.95 -6.84
N GLY A 40 6.80 -14.04 -5.66
CA GLY A 40 5.39 -13.71 -5.47
C GLY A 40 5.04 -12.25 -5.74
N SER A 41 6.00 -11.32 -5.69
CA SER A 41 5.74 -9.91 -5.94
C SER A 41 5.67 -9.55 -7.42
N LYS A 42 6.33 -10.30 -8.31
CA LYS A 42 6.58 -9.89 -9.70
C LYS A 42 5.31 -9.64 -10.50
N LYS A 43 4.38 -10.59 -10.47
CA LYS A 43 3.15 -10.49 -11.26
C LYS A 43 2.22 -9.42 -10.71
N LEU A 44 2.09 -9.32 -9.37
CA LEU A 44 1.35 -8.23 -8.74
C LEU A 44 1.94 -6.85 -9.08
N ASN A 45 3.28 -6.73 -9.10
CA ASN A 45 3.94 -5.48 -9.48
C ASN A 45 3.70 -5.10 -10.95
N ALA A 46 3.70 -6.08 -11.85
CA ALA A 46 3.37 -5.86 -13.26
C ALA A 46 1.92 -5.39 -13.43
N LEU A 47 0.96 -6.07 -12.77
CA LEU A 47 -0.45 -5.67 -12.80
C LEU A 47 -0.66 -4.25 -12.25
N ALA A 48 -0.02 -3.93 -11.12
CA ALA A 48 -0.08 -2.60 -10.53
C ALA A 48 0.49 -1.52 -11.46
N TYR A 49 1.61 -1.80 -12.14
CA TYR A 49 2.21 -0.91 -13.14
C TYR A 49 1.28 -0.68 -14.34
N ASP A 50 0.74 -1.74 -14.92
CA ASP A 50 -0.14 -1.66 -16.09
C ASP A 50 -1.39 -0.82 -15.77
N GLU A 51 -1.99 -1.06 -14.61
CA GLU A 51 -3.19 -0.36 -14.16
C GLU A 51 -2.94 1.13 -13.92
N ILE A 52 -1.92 1.51 -13.13
CA ILE A 52 -1.64 2.93 -12.91
C ILE A 52 -1.19 3.64 -14.19
N SER A 53 -0.45 2.96 -15.07
CA SER A 53 -0.04 3.53 -16.36
C SER A 53 -1.24 3.84 -17.24
N GLN A 54 -2.24 2.94 -17.26
CA GLN A 54 -3.49 3.17 -17.98
C GLN A 54 -4.25 4.37 -17.39
N HIS A 55 -4.44 4.44 -16.07
CA HIS A 55 -5.15 5.55 -15.44
C HIS A 55 -4.45 6.90 -15.65
N LEU A 56 -3.13 6.98 -15.50
CA LEU A 56 -2.37 8.22 -15.75
C LEU A 56 -2.43 8.65 -17.22
N LYS A 57 -2.51 7.70 -18.15
CA LYS A 57 -2.70 7.98 -19.58
C LYS A 57 -4.11 8.51 -19.86
N THR A 58 -5.15 7.83 -19.35
CA THR A 58 -6.56 8.21 -19.52
C THR A 58 -6.81 9.61 -18.94
N PHE A 59 -6.26 9.91 -17.76
CA PHE A 59 -6.44 11.18 -17.06
C PHE A 59 -5.22 12.11 -17.15
N SER A 60 -4.57 12.15 -18.31
CA SER A 60 -3.31 12.89 -18.51
C SER A 60 -3.40 14.41 -18.31
N SER A 61 -4.59 15.00 -18.40
CA SER A 61 -4.84 16.42 -18.13
C SER A 61 -5.16 16.72 -16.66
N ALA A 62 -5.38 15.70 -15.82
CA ALA A 62 -5.68 15.87 -14.41
C ALA A 62 -4.40 16.05 -13.57
N ASN A 63 -4.56 16.50 -12.32
CA ASN A 63 -3.48 16.45 -11.35
C ASN A 63 -3.09 14.98 -11.09
N PRO A 64 -1.85 14.55 -11.37
CA PRO A 64 -1.47 13.15 -11.26
C PRO A 64 -1.54 12.61 -9.82
N TRP A 65 -1.44 13.47 -8.81
CA TRP A 65 -1.64 13.05 -7.43
C TRP A 65 -3.10 12.70 -7.12
N HIS A 66 -4.06 13.38 -7.76
CA HIS A 66 -5.48 13.02 -7.61
C HIS A 66 -5.75 11.64 -8.23
N VAL A 67 -5.14 11.36 -9.39
CA VAL A 67 -5.19 10.03 -10.03
C VAL A 67 -4.59 8.97 -9.10
N CYS A 68 -3.38 9.19 -8.59
CA CYS A 68 -2.72 8.26 -7.67
C CYS A 68 -3.51 8.03 -6.38
N PHE A 69 -4.15 9.08 -5.84
CA PHE A 69 -5.00 8.96 -4.65
C PHE A 69 -6.22 8.09 -4.92
N ALA A 70 -6.93 8.35 -6.03
CA ALA A 70 -8.11 7.58 -6.43
C ALA A 70 -7.77 6.09 -6.66
N VAL A 71 -6.72 5.79 -7.44
CA VAL A 71 -6.25 4.41 -7.64
C VAL A 71 -5.85 3.77 -6.30
N GLY A 72 -5.21 4.52 -5.41
CA GLY A 72 -4.88 4.06 -4.07
C GLY A 72 -6.10 3.63 -3.23
N LEU A 73 -7.25 4.30 -3.37
CA LEU A 73 -8.50 3.87 -2.73
C LEU A 73 -9.00 2.54 -3.30
N GLY A 74 -8.81 2.34 -4.61
CA GLY A 74 -9.13 1.09 -5.29
C GLY A 74 -8.26 -0.08 -4.80
N TRP A 75 -6.94 0.12 -4.74
CA TRP A 75 -6.00 -0.90 -4.22
C TRP A 75 -6.21 -1.22 -2.74
N GLY A 76 -6.76 -0.27 -1.98
CA GLY A 76 -7.19 -0.46 -0.59
C GLY A 76 -8.52 -1.19 -0.45
N HIS A 77 -9.14 -1.61 -1.56
CA HIS A 77 -10.43 -2.29 -1.61
C HIS A 77 -11.59 -1.45 -1.01
N LEU A 78 -11.45 -0.11 -1.04
CA LEU A 78 -12.52 0.81 -0.62
C LEU A 78 -13.50 1.06 -1.76
N ALA A 79 -12.98 1.06 -2.99
CA ALA A 79 -13.75 1.25 -4.21
C ALA A 79 -13.32 0.21 -5.25
N LYS A 80 -14.23 -0.09 -6.19
CA LYS A 80 -13.85 -0.80 -7.41
C LYS A 80 -12.87 0.06 -8.20
N ILE A 81 -11.81 -0.55 -8.72
CA ILE A 81 -10.88 0.12 -9.62
C ILE A 81 -11.57 0.24 -10.98
N ASP A 82 -11.99 1.45 -11.32
CA ASP A 82 -12.75 1.77 -12.53
C ASP A 82 -12.40 3.20 -13.00
N GLU A 83 -12.39 3.42 -14.31
CA GLU A 83 -12.10 4.74 -14.88
C GLU A 83 -13.17 5.78 -14.49
N ASN A 84 -14.45 5.40 -14.41
CA ASN A 84 -15.52 6.31 -13.99
C ASN A 84 -15.42 6.67 -12.50
N PHE A 85 -15.02 5.72 -11.66
CA PHE A 85 -14.70 6.02 -10.26
C PHE A 85 -13.55 7.03 -10.18
N THR A 86 -12.48 6.80 -10.96
CA THR A 86 -11.30 7.67 -10.96
C THR A 86 -11.65 9.08 -11.43
N ALA A 87 -12.44 9.21 -12.51
CA ALA A 87 -12.95 10.50 -12.98
C ALA A 87 -13.72 11.25 -11.89
N ALA A 88 -14.72 10.59 -11.28
CA ALA A 88 -15.52 11.20 -10.22
C ALA A 88 -14.66 11.57 -8.99
N ALA A 89 -13.72 10.71 -8.60
CA ALA A 89 -12.80 11.00 -7.51
C ALA A 89 -11.91 12.21 -7.80
N ILE A 90 -11.39 12.36 -9.03
CA ILE A 90 -10.60 13.54 -9.43
C ILE A 90 -11.42 14.82 -9.28
N GLU A 91 -12.67 14.83 -9.72
CA GLU A 91 -13.58 15.98 -9.59
C GLU A 91 -13.80 16.35 -8.11
N VAL A 92 -14.05 15.35 -7.25
CA VAL A 92 -14.20 15.58 -5.80
C VAL A 92 -12.92 16.11 -5.17
N LEU A 93 -11.76 15.56 -5.53
CA LEU A 93 -10.47 16.00 -4.97
C LEU A 93 -10.08 17.41 -5.45
N THR A 94 -10.64 17.86 -6.58
CA THR A 94 -10.40 19.19 -7.13
C THR A 94 -11.26 20.23 -6.44
N ASP A 95 -12.59 20.04 -6.43
CA ASP A 95 -13.54 21.09 -6.04
C ASP A 95 -14.58 20.66 -4.99
N LEU A 96 -14.47 19.43 -4.46
CA LEU A 96 -15.46 18.83 -3.57
C LEU A 96 -16.87 18.79 -4.18
N ASP A 97 -16.96 18.49 -5.48
CA ASP A 97 -18.24 18.47 -6.19
C ASP A 97 -19.21 17.42 -5.61
N PRO A 98 -20.44 17.83 -5.18
CA PRO A 98 -21.39 16.90 -4.57
C PRO A 98 -21.94 15.84 -5.52
N ALA A 99 -22.08 16.14 -6.82
CA ALA A 99 -22.60 15.19 -7.79
C ALA A 99 -21.57 14.10 -8.09
N ALA A 100 -20.32 14.49 -8.31
CA ALA A 100 -19.18 13.60 -8.45
C ALA A 100 -18.99 12.74 -7.19
N LEU A 101 -19.15 13.31 -6.00
CA LEU A 101 -19.11 12.55 -4.75
C LEU A 101 -20.22 11.49 -4.70
N SER A 102 -21.43 11.84 -5.13
CA SER A 102 -22.55 10.89 -5.23
C SER A 102 -22.21 9.74 -6.18
N VAL A 103 -21.65 10.05 -7.35
CA VAL A 103 -21.19 9.05 -8.33
C VAL A 103 -20.10 8.16 -7.75
N ALA A 104 -19.03 8.73 -7.20
CA ALA A 104 -17.88 8.00 -6.65
C ALA A 104 -18.32 6.99 -5.57
N LYS A 105 -19.29 7.37 -4.72
CA LYS A 105 -19.83 6.50 -3.67
C LYS A 105 -20.51 5.24 -4.23
N THR A 106 -21.01 5.24 -5.46
CA THR A 106 -21.67 4.06 -6.06
C THR A 106 -20.70 2.91 -6.38
N PHE A 107 -19.39 3.19 -6.41
CA PHE A 107 -18.34 2.21 -6.66
C PHE A 107 -17.89 1.47 -5.39
N HIS A 108 -18.63 1.60 -4.30
CA HIS A 108 -18.29 0.95 -3.04
C HIS A 108 -18.23 -0.58 -3.16
N MET A 109 -17.39 -1.17 -2.33
CA MET A 109 -17.28 -2.61 -2.17
C MET A 109 -18.01 -3.06 -0.90
N GLU A 110 -17.49 -4.04 -0.15
CA GLU A 110 -18.17 -4.68 0.97
C GLU A 110 -18.34 -3.74 2.17
N ARG A 111 -17.51 -2.70 2.26
CA ARG A 111 -17.51 -1.71 3.36
C ARG A 111 -18.55 -0.59 3.19
N GLY A 112 -19.30 -0.60 2.09
CA GLY A 112 -20.31 0.42 1.81
C GLY A 112 -19.72 1.79 1.38
N PRO A 113 -20.57 2.80 1.15
CA PRO A 113 -20.17 4.07 0.52
C PRO A 113 -19.44 5.05 1.45
N SER A 114 -19.63 4.95 2.77
CA SER A 114 -19.10 5.93 3.73
C SER A 114 -17.56 6.05 3.72
N PRO A 115 -16.79 4.95 3.64
CA PRO A 115 -15.34 5.04 3.55
C PRO A 115 -14.85 5.81 2.32
N ILE A 116 -15.50 5.66 1.16
CA ILE A 116 -15.17 6.44 -0.04
C ILE A 116 -15.43 7.92 0.23
N GLU A 117 -16.62 8.25 0.74
CA GLU A 117 -16.99 9.64 1.02
C GLU A 117 -15.99 10.31 1.95
N HIS A 118 -15.71 9.69 3.07
CA HIS A 118 -14.83 10.26 4.07
C HIS A 118 -13.38 10.35 3.57
N SER A 119 -12.91 9.37 2.79
CA SER A 119 -11.57 9.38 2.20
C SER A 119 -11.41 10.51 1.18
N LEU A 120 -12.40 10.72 0.31
CA LEU A 120 -12.37 11.78 -0.70
C LEU A 120 -12.50 13.17 -0.07
N ARG A 121 -13.40 13.35 0.91
CA ARG A 121 -13.49 14.59 1.69
C ARG A 121 -12.18 14.91 2.40
N GLY A 122 -11.57 13.91 3.04
CA GLY A 122 -10.27 14.05 3.70
C GLY A 122 -9.15 14.37 2.71
N GLY A 123 -9.13 13.68 1.56
CA GLY A 123 -8.18 13.92 0.48
C GLY A 123 -8.27 15.36 -0.05
N TYR A 124 -9.47 15.83 -0.37
CA TYR A 124 -9.71 17.22 -0.76
C TYR A 124 -9.14 18.21 0.26
N LEU A 125 -9.49 18.06 1.54
CA LEU A 125 -8.96 18.93 2.60
C LEU A 125 -7.43 18.91 2.68
N MET A 126 -6.81 17.74 2.48
CA MET A 126 -5.35 17.60 2.48
C MET A 126 -4.72 18.29 1.26
N PHE A 127 -5.29 18.14 0.06
CA PHE A 127 -4.79 18.81 -1.14
C PHE A 127 -4.92 20.34 -1.08
N GLN A 128 -5.91 20.87 -0.37
CA GLN A 128 -6.02 22.32 -0.10
C GLN A 128 -4.94 22.82 0.86
N ARG A 129 -4.44 21.97 1.77
CA ARG A 129 -3.46 22.33 2.79
C ARG A 129 -2.02 22.08 2.36
N VAL A 130 -1.79 21.04 1.57
CA VAL A 130 -0.47 20.54 1.21
C VAL A 130 -0.24 20.71 -0.28
N LYS A 131 0.74 21.55 -0.63
CA LYS A 131 1.19 21.70 -2.01
C LYS A 131 2.17 20.59 -2.37
N LEU A 132 1.74 19.69 -3.25
CA LEU A 132 2.60 18.68 -3.87
C LEU A 132 3.19 19.22 -5.20
N PRO A 133 4.27 18.61 -5.72
CA PRO A 133 4.80 18.98 -7.03
C PRO A 133 3.73 18.78 -8.13
N ALA A 134 3.76 19.61 -9.18
CA ALA A 134 2.76 19.51 -10.26
C ALA A 134 2.84 18.21 -11.07
N THR A 135 4.01 17.55 -11.06
CA THR A 135 4.26 16.27 -11.73
C THR A 135 4.76 15.24 -10.71
N LEU A 136 4.63 13.95 -11.05
CA LEU A 136 5.19 12.87 -10.24
C LEU A 136 6.73 12.90 -10.34
N PRO A 137 7.48 13.07 -9.23
CA PRO A 137 8.94 13.18 -9.26
C PRO A 137 9.64 11.91 -9.77
N ASP A 138 10.77 12.08 -10.42
CA ASP A 138 11.63 10.99 -10.92
C ASP A 138 12.77 10.60 -9.97
N ASP A 139 12.71 11.08 -8.72
CA ASP A 139 13.73 10.84 -7.69
C ASP A 139 13.06 10.47 -6.36
N LEU A 140 13.61 9.46 -5.67
CA LEU A 140 13.05 8.94 -4.42
C LEU A 140 13.04 10.00 -3.30
N LYS A 141 14.06 10.86 -3.20
CA LYS A 141 14.10 11.91 -2.18
C LYS A 141 13.03 12.96 -2.44
N MET A 142 12.73 13.25 -3.71
CA MET A 142 11.64 14.17 -4.03
C MET A 142 10.26 13.57 -3.71
N ILE A 143 10.06 12.27 -3.93
CA ILE A 143 8.86 11.56 -3.48
C ILE A 143 8.77 11.55 -1.96
N GLY A 144 9.87 11.23 -1.27
CA GLY A 144 9.97 11.24 0.20
C GLY A 144 9.61 12.61 0.79
N ARG A 145 10.16 13.70 0.25
CA ARG A 145 9.80 15.07 0.65
C ARG A 145 8.33 15.42 0.38
N ALA A 146 7.77 14.94 -0.73
CA ALA A 146 6.36 15.13 -1.02
C ALA A 146 5.48 14.39 0.00
N GLN A 147 5.87 13.17 0.38
CA GLN A 147 5.20 12.39 1.39
C GLN A 147 5.34 12.99 2.80
N GLU A 148 6.50 13.50 3.17
CA GLU A 148 6.71 14.16 4.46
C GLU A 148 5.79 15.38 4.62
N ARG A 149 5.71 16.23 3.57
CA ARG A 149 4.75 17.35 3.53
C ARG A 149 3.31 16.88 3.66
N TRP A 150 2.95 15.78 3.01
CA TRP A 150 1.62 15.19 3.10
C TRP A 150 1.29 14.61 4.47
N LEU A 151 2.25 13.96 5.13
CA LEU A 151 2.06 13.36 6.44
C LEU A 151 2.06 14.39 7.57
N SER A 152 2.70 15.55 7.38
CA SER A 152 2.87 16.58 8.42
C SER A 152 1.53 16.99 9.10
N PRO A 153 0.44 17.30 8.37
CA PRO A 153 -0.85 17.60 9.00
C PRO A 153 -1.53 16.41 9.70
N LEU A 154 -1.12 15.17 9.41
CA LEU A 154 -1.69 13.95 9.99
C LEU A 154 -1.01 13.55 11.30
N VAL A 155 0.27 13.94 11.46
CA VAL A 155 1.08 13.59 12.63
C VAL A 155 1.27 14.76 13.60
N SER A 156 0.97 15.98 13.15
CA SER A 156 1.09 17.16 14.01
C SER A 156 -0.07 17.26 15.00
N PRO A 157 0.20 17.32 16.31
CA PRO A 157 -0.85 17.52 17.33
C PRO A 157 -1.49 18.92 17.26
N SER A 158 -0.89 19.86 16.53
CA SER A 158 -1.40 21.23 16.39
C SER A 158 -2.28 21.44 15.15
N MET A 159 -2.49 20.43 14.32
CA MET A 159 -3.29 20.52 13.10
C MET A 159 -4.55 19.66 13.21
N ASP A 160 -5.69 20.21 12.79
CA ASP A 160 -6.94 19.46 12.77
C ASP A 160 -6.86 18.33 11.74
N ARG A 161 -6.76 17.10 12.21
CA ARG A 161 -6.58 15.93 11.35
C ARG A 161 -7.90 15.56 10.67
N PRO A 162 -7.93 15.40 9.34
CA PRO A 162 -9.10 14.82 8.68
C PRO A 162 -9.39 13.43 9.24
N LYS A 163 -10.59 13.24 9.81
CA LYS A 163 -10.96 12.06 10.62
C LYS A 163 -10.75 10.70 9.92
N TYR A 164 -10.67 10.66 8.60
CA TYR A 164 -10.73 9.42 7.82
C TYR A 164 -9.54 9.16 6.88
N ILE A 165 -8.42 9.84 7.12
CA ILE A 165 -7.15 9.47 6.49
C ILE A 165 -6.42 8.51 7.44
N GLY A 166 -6.73 7.21 7.32
CA GLY A 166 -5.99 6.12 7.98
C GLY A 166 -4.65 5.82 7.29
N SER A 167 -3.84 4.91 7.84
CA SER A 167 -2.49 4.62 7.35
C SER A 167 -2.41 4.28 5.86
N TRP A 168 -3.41 3.58 5.32
CA TRP A 168 -3.49 3.28 3.90
C TRP A 168 -3.66 4.55 3.05
N ASN A 169 -4.73 5.31 3.28
CA ASN A 169 -5.03 6.54 2.55
C ASN A 169 -3.91 7.60 2.68
N ALA A 170 -3.20 7.59 3.81
CA ALA A 170 -2.07 8.48 4.05
C ALA A 170 -0.86 8.20 3.15
N THR A 171 -0.67 6.96 2.69
CA THR A 171 0.58 6.51 2.05
C THR A 171 0.40 5.87 0.68
N ALA A 172 -0.78 5.30 0.37
CA ALA A 172 -1.02 4.53 -0.85
C ALA A 172 -0.77 5.32 -2.13
N MET A 173 -1.15 6.60 -2.16
CA MET A 173 -0.89 7.49 -3.30
C MET A 173 0.60 7.54 -3.69
N PHE A 174 1.52 7.50 -2.72
CA PHE A 174 2.97 7.53 -3.00
C PHE A 174 3.48 6.19 -3.51
N MET A 175 2.92 5.09 -3.00
CA MET A 175 3.17 3.76 -3.54
C MET A 175 2.67 3.65 -5.00
N VAL A 176 1.47 4.15 -5.29
CA VAL A 176 0.90 4.21 -6.64
C VAL A 176 1.80 5.04 -7.57
N ALA A 177 2.28 6.19 -7.11
CA ALA A 177 3.23 7.01 -7.86
C ALA A 177 4.55 6.25 -8.16
N LEU A 178 5.06 5.46 -7.21
CA LEU A 178 6.24 4.61 -7.43
C LEU A 178 5.96 3.51 -8.46
N PHE A 179 4.80 2.85 -8.40
CA PHE A 179 4.42 1.85 -9.39
C PHE A 179 4.37 2.42 -10.80
N SER A 180 3.99 3.69 -10.98
CA SER A 180 4.06 4.34 -12.31
C SER A 180 5.49 4.54 -12.85
N LYS A 181 6.52 4.32 -12.01
CA LYS A 181 7.95 4.51 -12.32
C LYS A 181 8.75 3.27 -11.88
N PRO A 182 8.60 2.11 -12.54
CA PRO A 182 9.17 0.84 -12.07
C PRO A 182 10.69 0.86 -11.91
N ALA A 183 11.41 1.58 -12.79
CA ALA A 183 12.86 1.76 -12.68
C ALA A 183 13.25 2.52 -11.41
N LEU A 184 12.49 3.53 -11.02
CA LEU A 184 12.70 4.28 -9.78
C LEU A 184 12.31 3.44 -8.57
N ALA A 185 11.16 2.76 -8.61
CA ALA A 185 10.67 1.88 -7.54
C ALA A 185 11.69 0.79 -7.19
N ALA A 186 12.35 0.20 -8.19
CA ALA A 186 13.39 -0.81 -8.00
C ALA A 186 14.60 -0.30 -7.18
N THR A 187 14.80 1.02 -7.09
CA THR A 187 15.89 1.64 -6.30
C THR A 187 15.50 1.91 -4.85
N LEU A 188 14.23 1.73 -4.46
CA LEU A 188 13.77 1.96 -3.10
C LEU A 188 14.20 0.81 -2.18
N THR A 189 15.44 0.84 -1.71
CA THR A 189 16.02 -0.19 -0.83
C THR A 189 16.01 0.20 0.65
N ASN A 190 15.35 1.30 0.98
CA ASN A 190 15.33 1.90 2.31
C ASN A 190 13.96 2.54 2.59
N ARG A 191 13.87 3.29 3.69
CA ARG A 191 12.64 3.97 4.12
C ARG A 191 12.60 5.43 3.67
N GLU A 192 13.04 5.74 2.45
CA GLU A 192 12.89 7.11 1.90
C GLU A 192 11.41 7.43 1.65
N VAL A 193 10.62 6.42 1.27
CA VAL A 193 9.18 6.51 1.07
C VAL A 193 8.51 5.42 1.92
N MET A 194 7.58 5.83 2.79
CA MET A 194 6.75 4.93 3.58
C MET A 194 5.67 4.28 2.71
N LEU A 195 5.57 2.97 2.77
CA LEU A 195 4.52 2.20 2.10
C LEU A 195 3.36 1.89 3.06
N PRO A 196 2.14 1.66 2.55
CA PRO A 196 0.98 1.31 3.36
C PRO A 196 1.22 0.03 4.18
N PRO A 197 1.16 0.07 5.52
CA PRO A 197 1.44 -1.11 6.34
C PRO A 197 0.18 -1.95 6.67
N GLY A 198 -1.01 -1.49 6.30
CA GLY A 198 -2.29 -2.07 6.75
C GLY A 198 -2.71 -3.34 6.02
N GLY A 199 -3.81 -3.95 6.52
CA GLY A 199 -4.48 -5.08 5.86
C GLY A 199 -3.55 -6.27 5.58
N PRO A 200 -3.46 -6.74 4.31
CA PRO A 200 -2.60 -7.87 3.93
C PRO A 200 -1.13 -7.74 4.35
N ILE A 201 -0.59 -6.52 4.38
CA ILE A 201 0.82 -6.27 4.74
C ILE A 201 1.05 -6.55 6.22
N PHE A 202 0.19 -6.00 7.08
CA PHE A 202 0.21 -6.25 8.52
C PHE A 202 0.10 -7.75 8.81
N ASN A 203 -0.81 -8.44 8.12
CA ASN A 203 -0.99 -9.88 8.24
C ASN A 203 0.25 -10.65 7.78
N GLY A 204 0.86 -10.27 6.67
CA GLY A 204 2.12 -10.84 6.19
C GLY A 204 3.22 -10.70 7.23
N LEU A 205 3.43 -9.49 7.78
CA LEU A 205 4.42 -9.25 8.84
C LEU A 205 4.13 -10.10 10.09
N LYS A 206 2.86 -10.24 10.49
CA LYS A 206 2.44 -11.09 11.62
C LYS A 206 2.72 -12.57 11.37
N ILE A 207 2.51 -13.05 10.15
CA ILE A 207 2.86 -14.42 9.73
C ILE A 207 4.38 -14.62 9.85
N LEU A 208 5.17 -13.69 9.31
CA LEU A 208 6.64 -13.77 9.35
C LEU A 208 7.21 -13.71 10.76
N HIS A 209 6.66 -12.88 11.65
CA HIS A 209 7.03 -12.87 13.06
C HIS A 209 6.70 -14.20 13.75
N LYS A 210 5.50 -14.76 13.54
CA LYS A 210 5.11 -16.08 14.08
C LYS A 210 6.01 -17.20 13.58
N ALA A 211 6.50 -17.11 12.34
CA ALA A 211 7.45 -18.03 11.74
C ALA A 211 8.92 -17.76 12.12
N LYS A 212 9.18 -16.81 13.03
CA LYS A 212 10.52 -16.42 13.51
C LYS A 212 11.45 -15.86 12.42
N ILE A 213 10.87 -15.34 11.35
CA ILE A 213 11.59 -14.60 10.31
C ILE A 213 11.88 -13.17 10.76
N LEU A 214 10.88 -12.51 11.36
CA LEU A 214 11.02 -11.22 12.01
C LEU A 214 11.20 -11.41 13.52
N LYS A 215 12.03 -10.57 14.13
CA LYS A 215 12.29 -10.62 15.58
C LYS A 215 11.18 -9.97 16.40
N THR A 216 10.63 -8.88 15.89
CA THR A 216 9.59 -8.09 16.55
C THR A 216 8.26 -8.22 15.80
N PRO A 217 7.12 -8.15 16.50
CA PRO A 217 5.81 -8.14 15.85
C PRO A 217 5.57 -6.81 15.11
N PRO A 218 4.68 -6.79 14.11
CA PRO A 218 4.18 -5.53 13.56
C PRO A 218 3.42 -4.74 14.63
N SER A 219 3.48 -3.42 14.51
CA SER A 219 2.88 -2.44 15.42
C SER A 219 1.51 -1.97 14.95
N GLY A 220 0.67 -1.56 15.90
CA GLY A 220 -0.71 -1.15 15.68
C GLY A 220 -1.65 -2.33 15.41
N ASN A 221 -2.74 -2.04 14.69
CA ASN A 221 -3.76 -3.02 14.33
C ASN A 221 -3.95 -3.09 12.79
N GLU A 222 -4.72 -4.09 12.33
CA GLU A 222 -4.90 -4.38 10.91
C GLU A 222 -5.76 -3.33 10.18
N LEU A 223 -6.70 -2.70 10.89
CA LEU A 223 -7.72 -1.81 10.37
C LEU A 223 -7.63 -0.47 11.08
N ASP A 224 -6.83 0.41 10.49
CA ASP A 224 -6.55 1.74 11.01
C ASP A 224 -7.69 2.74 10.69
N ASP A 225 -8.93 2.26 10.80
CA ASP A 225 -10.12 3.06 10.61
C ASP A 225 -10.33 3.89 11.88
N GLU A 226 -10.31 5.22 11.74
CA GLU A 226 -10.57 6.20 12.80
C GLU A 226 -9.50 6.30 13.92
N ALA A 227 -8.59 5.31 14.07
CA ALA A 227 -7.62 5.22 15.16
C ALA A 227 -6.14 5.22 14.72
N PHE A 228 -5.79 6.04 13.71
CA PHE A 228 -4.41 6.20 13.22
C PHE A 228 -3.40 6.41 14.33
N GLU A 229 -2.46 5.47 14.39
CA GLU A 229 -1.25 5.52 15.20
C GLU A 229 -0.08 5.91 14.29
N PRO A 230 0.33 7.20 14.27
CA PRO A 230 1.38 7.68 13.37
C PRO A 230 2.68 6.88 13.44
N GLY A 231 3.03 6.36 14.62
CA GLY A 231 4.24 5.57 14.86
C GLY A 231 4.25 4.22 14.14
N SER A 232 3.08 3.58 13.97
CA SER A 232 2.98 2.24 13.41
C SER A 232 3.39 2.19 11.94
N ILE A 233 3.24 3.29 11.18
CA ILE A 233 3.74 3.39 9.80
C ILE A 233 5.26 3.19 9.78
N TYR A 234 5.98 3.92 10.62
CA TYR A 234 7.44 3.91 10.63
C TYR A 234 8.00 2.58 11.15
N GLU A 235 7.36 2.00 12.17
CA GLU A 235 7.74 0.71 12.75
C GLU A 235 7.53 -0.43 11.75
N ASN A 236 6.37 -0.47 11.08
CA ASN A 236 6.09 -1.52 10.10
C ASN A 236 6.94 -1.36 8.82
N ASN A 237 7.24 -0.13 8.39
CA ASN A 237 8.21 0.11 7.31
C ASN A 237 9.64 -0.27 7.71
N ALA A 238 10.00 -0.18 9.00
CA ALA A 238 11.27 -0.72 9.51
C ALA A 238 11.35 -2.25 9.39
N LEU A 239 10.26 -2.96 9.66
CA LEU A 239 10.19 -4.41 9.46
C LEU A 239 10.32 -4.79 7.98
N MET A 240 9.66 -4.06 7.08
CA MET A 240 9.81 -4.28 5.63
C MET A 240 11.26 -4.05 5.18
N ALA A 241 11.90 -2.98 5.65
CA ALA A 241 13.31 -2.71 5.36
C ALA A 241 14.26 -3.76 5.98
N GLU A 242 13.91 -4.32 7.15
CA GLU A 242 14.65 -5.44 7.74
C GLU A 242 14.64 -6.64 6.78
N LEU A 243 13.49 -6.97 6.18
CA LEU A 243 13.37 -8.10 5.26
C LEU A 243 14.32 -7.98 4.07
N LEU A 244 14.64 -6.77 3.59
CA LEU A 244 15.61 -6.57 2.50
C LEU A 244 17.05 -6.98 2.84
N GLN A 245 17.40 -6.98 4.13
CA GLN A 245 18.79 -7.21 4.54
C GLN A 245 19.31 -8.55 4.02
N GLY A 246 20.47 -8.51 3.37
CA GLY A 246 21.15 -9.69 2.83
C GLY A 246 20.69 -10.12 1.43
N ARG A 247 19.75 -9.42 0.78
CA ARG A 247 19.34 -9.69 -0.61
C ARG A 247 19.56 -8.47 -1.50
N GLN A 248 20.23 -8.69 -2.64
CA GLN A 248 20.41 -7.65 -3.67
C GLN A 248 19.31 -7.76 -4.73
N GLY A 249 19.04 -6.65 -5.44
CA GLY A 249 18.05 -6.61 -6.51
C GLY A 249 16.61 -6.81 -6.03
N TRP A 250 16.32 -6.44 -4.78
CA TRP A 250 15.00 -6.50 -4.17
C TRP A 250 14.69 -5.14 -3.52
N SER A 251 13.50 -4.60 -3.78
CA SER A 251 13.09 -3.28 -3.30
C SER A 251 11.99 -3.37 -2.24
N MET A 252 11.73 -2.26 -1.55
CA MET A 252 10.61 -2.15 -0.61
C MET A 252 9.26 -2.41 -1.28
N ILE A 253 9.10 -2.05 -2.55
CA ILE A 253 7.88 -2.33 -3.32
C ILE A 253 7.72 -3.83 -3.53
N ASP A 254 8.80 -4.53 -3.85
CA ASP A 254 8.76 -5.99 -3.97
C ASP A 254 8.47 -6.67 -2.63
N VAL A 255 9.04 -6.18 -1.53
CA VAL A 255 8.73 -6.65 -0.17
C VAL A 255 7.25 -6.47 0.13
N HIS A 256 6.72 -5.27 -0.14
CA HIS A 256 5.33 -4.93 0.11
C HIS A 256 4.38 -5.85 -0.65
N SER A 257 4.56 -5.99 -1.96
CA SER A 257 3.76 -6.89 -2.79
C SER A 257 3.91 -8.36 -2.40
N GLY A 258 5.11 -8.81 -2.04
CA GLY A 258 5.31 -10.17 -1.51
C GLY A 258 4.55 -10.40 -0.20
N LEU A 259 4.61 -9.44 0.73
CA LEU A 259 3.85 -9.47 1.98
C LEU A 259 2.35 -9.44 1.74
N TYR A 260 1.90 -8.66 0.75
CA TYR A 260 0.51 -8.61 0.34
C TYR A 260 0.03 -10.00 -0.08
N MET A 261 0.78 -10.67 -0.97
CA MET A 261 0.47 -12.03 -1.41
C MET A 261 0.51 -13.04 -0.27
N LEU A 262 1.44 -12.88 0.68
CA LEU A 262 1.51 -13.74 1.86
C LEU A 262 0.30 -13.55 2.80
N GLY A 263 -0.10 -12.32 3.06
CA GLY A 263 -1.08 -11.97 4.10
C GLY A 263 -2.51 -11.75 3.62
N THR A 264 -2.74 -11.73 2.31
CA THR A 264 -4.07 -11.47 1.73
C THR A 264 -5.07 -12.59 2.03
N ARG A 265 -6.34 -12.19 2.14
CA ARG A 265 -7.50 -13.09 2.22
C ARG A 265 -8.40 -12.97 0.99
N TYR A 266 -7.96 -12.26 -0.06
CA TYR A 266 -8.71 -12.09 -1.28
C TYR A 266 -8.63 -13.35 -2.15
N PRO A 267 -9.76 -14.01 -2.45
CA PRO A 267 -9.77 -15.23 -3.28
C PRO A 267 -9.14 -15.02 -4.67
N GLN A 268 -9.28 -13.81 -5.24
CA GLN A 268 -8.72 -13.43 -6.53
C GLN A 268 -7.18 -13.48 -6.56
N SER A 269 -6.52 -13.42 -5.39
CA SER A 269 -5.06 -13.51 -5.30
C SER A 269 -4.49 -14.82 -5.82
N LYS A 270 -5.30 -15.87 -6.00
CA LYS A 270 -4.87 -17.12 -6.64
C LYS A 270 -4.26 -16.88 -8.02
N ASP A 271 -4.77 -15.89 -8.75
CA ASP A 271 -4.35 -15.59 -10.11
C ASP A 271 -3.32 -14.44 -10.18
N TRP A 272 -2.83 -13.95 -9.03
CA TRP A 272 -1.86 -12.83 -8.95
C TRP A 272 -0.43 -13.26 -8.63
N ALA A 273 -0.20 -14.56 -8.40
CA ALA A 273 1.13 -15.17 -8.31
C ALA A 273 1.52 -15.88 -9.63
#